data_AF-A0A0R1P5H6-F1
#
_entry.id   AF-A0A0R1P5H6-F1
#
_cell.length_a   1.000
_cell.length_b   1.000
_cell.length_c   1.000
_cell.angle_alpha   90.00
_cell.angle_beta   90.00
_cell.angle_gamma   90.00
#
_symmetry.space_group_name_H-M   'P 1'
#
loop_
_entity.id
_entity.type
_entity.pdbx_description
1 polymer ?
#
loop_
_entity_poly.entity_id
_entity_poly.type
_entity_poly.pdbx_seq_one_letter_code
_entity_poly.pdbx_strand_id
1 'polypeptide(L)'
;MASNSDTLYYVLSKINHHPELIKTRMPLYSNAISITIPDNLKIADSNFYFPDSKLMVNRLAPEFVAKNGELLDYFYQQTRGDIPGYHDVWVTTSHIPRESVYLIELSYE
;
A
#
# COMPACT_ATOMS: atom_id res chain seq x y z
N MET A 1 -16.71 9.04 -9.85
CA MET A 1 -15.50 8.25 -10.15
C MET A 1 -14.82 8.05 -8.80
N ALA A 2 -14.74 6.82 -8.30
CA ALA A 2 -13.97 6.56 -7.08
C ALA A 2 -12.52 6.97 -7.37
N SER A 3 -11.94 7.83 -6.54
CA SER A 3 -10.56 8.26 -6.74
C SER A 3 -9.66 7.05 -6.50
N ASN A 4 -8.53 6.94 -7.20
CA ASN A 4 -7.57 5.85 -6.95
C ASN A 4 -7.19 5.75 -5.47
N SER A 5 -7.20 6.89 -4.80
CA SER A 5 -6.95 7.03 -3.37
C SER A 5 -7.99 6.34 -2.47
N ASP A 6 -9.25 6.19 -2.88
CA ASP A 6 -10.31 5.62 -2.02
C ASP A 6 -10.15 4.12 -1.85
N THR A 7 -9.85 3.39 -2.93
CA THR A 7 -9.61 1.94 -2.87
C THR A 7 -8.31 1.64 -2.14
N LEU A 8 -7.25 2.42 -2.41
CA LEU A 8 -5.98 2.28 -1.71
C LEU A 8 -6.12 2.58 -0.21
N TYR A 9 -6.87 3.63 0.15
CA TYR A 9 -7.23 3.92 1.54
C TYR A 9 -7.95 2.76 2.20
N TYR A 10 -8.97 2.21 1.54
CA TYR A 10 -9.71 1.07 2.06
C TYR A 10 -8.78 -0.10 2.37
N VAL A 11 -7.89 -0.46 1.44
CA VAL A 11 -6.94 -1.56 1.62
C VAL A 11 -5.97 -1.29 2.76
N LEU A 12 -5.32 -0.11 2.78
CA LEU A 12 -4.37 0.26 3.82
C LEU A 12 -5.02 0.34 5.20
N SER A 13 -6.21 0.94 5.29
CA SER A 13 -7.00 1.01 6.52
C SER A 13 -7.42 -0.38 6.99
N LYS A 14 -7.83 -1.27 6.07
CA LYS A 14 -8.18 -2.64 6.40
C LYS A 14 -6.99 -3.40 6.97
N ILE A 15 -5.80 -3.24 6.39
CA ILE A 15 -4.56 -3.86 6.87
C ILE A 15 -4.18 -3.30 8.25
N ASN A 16 -4.30 -1.99 8.47
CA ASN A 16 -3.99 -1.37 9.77
C ASN A 16 -4.90 -1.90 10.89
N HIS A 17 -6.19 -2.08 10.63
CA HIS A 17 -7.14 -2.64 11.60
C HIS A 17 -7.04 -4.16 11.76
N HIS A 18 -6.53 -4.86 10.73
CA HIS A 18 -6.42 -6.32 10.68
C HIS A 18 -5.01 -6.75 10.22
N PRO A 19 -3.97 -6.50 11.04
CA PRO A 19 -2.59 -6.83 10.66
C PRO A 19 -2.38 -8.34 10.43
N GLU A 20 -3.27 -9.20 10.94
CA GLU A 20 -3.30 -10.65 10.68
C GLU A 20 -3.55 -11.02 9.20
N LEU A 21 -4.05 -10.08 8.39
CA LEU A 21 -4.22 -10.28 6.94
C LEU A 21 -2.89 -10.27 6.18
N ILE A 22 -1.81 -9.80 6.79
CA ILE A 22 -0.51 -9.70 6.14
C ILE A 22 0.12 -11.09 6.05
N LYS A 23 0.34 -11.57 4.82
CA LYS A 23 1.10 -12.82 4.59
C LYS A 23 2.60 -12.59 4.69
N THR A 24 3.09 -11.48 4.16
CA THR A 24 4.51 -11.14 4.19
C THR A 24 4.67 -9.64 4.32
N ARG A 25 5.68 -9.24 5.10
CA ARG A 25 6.11 -7.87 5.25
C ARG A 25 7.63 -7.83 5.07
N MET A 26 8.09 -7.05 4.11
CA MET A 26 9.51 -6.91 3.81
C MET A 26 9.87 -5.44 3.71
N PRO A 27 10.61 -4.88 4.67
CA PRO A 27 11.16 -3.54 4.49
C PRO A 27 12.13 -3.55 3.31
N LEU A 28 11.94 -2.59 2.41
CA LEU A 28 12.76 -2.37 1.24
C LEU A 28 13.60 -1.13 1.45
N TYR A 29 14.91 -1.26 1.21
CA TYR A 29 15.87 -0.15 1.37
C TYR A 29 15.73 0.51 2.76
N SER A 30 15.83 1.83 2.83
CA SER A 30 15.53 2.62 4.04
C SER A 30 14.08 3.10 4.05
N ASN A 31 13.51 3.47 2.91
CA ASN A 31 12.31 4.29 2.84
C ASN A 31 11.10 3.59 2.22
N ALA A 32 11.11 2.26 2.15
CA ALA A 32 10.01 1.53 1.54
C ALA A 32 9.64 0.27 2.34
N ILE A 33 8.40 -0.16 2.19
CA ILE A 33 7.85 -1.37 2.79
C ILE A 33 7.01 -2.09 1.77
N SER A 34 7.25 -3.38 1.61
CA SER A 34 6.47 -4.28 0.78
C SER A 34 5.60 -5.18 1.65
N ILE A 35 4.33 -5.28 1.30
CA ILE A 35 3.30 -6.01 2.03
C ILE A 35 2.54 -6.88 1.02
N THR A 36 2.30 -8.13 1.38
CA THR A 36 1.39 -9.01 0.63
C THR A 36 0.20 -9.40 1.47
N ILE A 37 -0.97 -9.41 0.85
CA ILE A 37 -2.24 -9.85 1.46
C ILE A 37 -2.92 -10.91 0.57
N PRO A 38 -3.76 -11.80 1.12
CA PRO A 38 -4.55 -12.74 0.33
C PRO A 38 -5.39 -12.04 -0.76
N ASP A 39 -5.44 -12.64 -1.94
CA ASP A 39 -6.26 -12.15 -3.06
C ASP A 39 -7.78 -12.37 -2.89
N ASN A 40 -8.18 -13.13 -1.86
CA ASN A 40 -9.57 -13.36 -1.49
C ASN A 40 -10.22 -12.18 -0.74
N LEU A 41 -9.44 -11.14 -0.41
CA LEU A 41 -9.98 -9.90 0.15
C LEU A 41 -10.86 -9.23 -0.91
N LYS A 42 -12.10 -8.92 -0.53
CA LYS A 42 -13.05 -8.25 -1.43
C LYS A 42 -12.65 -6.78 -1.63
N ILE A 43 -12.00 -6.51 -2.74
CA ILE A 43 -11.59 -5.16 -3.18
C ILE A 43 -12.45 -4.80 -4.40
N ALA A 44 -13.11 -3.64 -4.36
CA ALA A 44 -13.88 -3.14 -5.50
C ALA A 44 -12.92 -2.78 -6.65
N ASP A 45 -13.30 -3.15 -7.89
CA ASP A 45 -12.50 -2.91 -9.10
C ASP A 45 -11.05 -3.39 -8.96
N SER A 46 -10.82 -4.54 -8.30
CA SER A 46 -9.49 -5.06 -7.98
C SER A 46 -8.57 -5.13 -9.21
N ASN A 47 -9.08 -5.53 -10.38
CA ASN A 47 -8.28 -5.63 -11.62
C ASN A 47 -7.72 -4.27 -12.11
N PHE A 48 -8.36 -3.16 -11.75
CA PHE A 48 -7.89 -1.82 -12.10
C PHE A 48 -6.76 -1.38 -11.16
N TYR A 49 -6.90 -1.67 -9.86
CA TYR A 49 -5.95 -1.26 -8.82
C TYR A 49 -4.81 -2.26 -8.59
N PHE A 50 -5.03 -3.53 -8.91
CA PHE A 50 -4.09 -4.63 -8.76
C PHE A 50 -4.11 -5.44 -10.06
N PRO A 51 -3.48 -4.92 -11.12
CA PRO A 51 -3.50 -5.62 -12.40
C PRO A 51 -2.71 -6.94 -12.31
N ASP A 52 -3.21 -7.96 -13.01
CA ASP A 52 -2.60 -9.29 -13.04
C ASP A 52 -1.18 -9.25 -13.61
N SER A 53 -0.21 -9.68 -12.79
CA SER A 53 1.20 -9.81 -13.19
C SER A 53 1.80 -8.53 -13.80
N LYS A 54 1.32 -7.37 -13.36
CA LYS A 54 1.79 -6.04 -13.78
C LYS A 54 1.89 -5.13 -12.56
N LEU A 55 2.89 -4.26 -12.58
CA LEU A 55 3.03 -3.22 -11.58
C LEU A 55 2.21 -1.99 -12.00
N MET A 56 1.39 -1.48 -11.09
CA MET A 56 0.75 -0.19 -11.19
C MET A 56 1.38 0.73 -10.15
N VAL A 57 1.90 1.89 -10.59
CA VAL A 57 2.53 2.87 -9.70
C VAL A 57 1.67 4.13 -9.68
N ASN A 58 1.34 4.61 -8.49
CA ASN A 58 0.60 5.85 -8.28
C ASN A 58 1.29 6.70 -7.21
N ARG A 59 1.39 8.01 -7.43
CA ARG A 59 1.68 8.96 -6.35
C ARG A 59 0.39 9.25 -5.59
N LEU A 60 0.40 9.15 -4.26
CA LEU A 60 -0.73 9.58 -3.46
C LEU A 60 -0.89 11.10 -3.59
N ALA A 61 -2.14 11.56 -3.68
CA ALA A 61 -2.42 12.99 -3.75
C ALA A 61 -1.92 13.69 -2.47
N PRO A 62 -1.33 14.89 -2.54
CA PRO A 62 -0.85 15.59 -1.34
C PRO A 62 -1.93 15.78 -0.28
N GLU A 63 -3.18 16.06 -0.66
CA GLU A 63 -4.28 16.19 0.30
C GLU A 63 -4.62 14.86 0.97
N PHE A 64 -4.43 13.75 0.26
CA PHE A 64 -4.59 12.41 0.81
C PHE A 64 -3.51 12.10 1.84
N VAL A 65 -2.25 12.41 1.53
CA VAL A 65 -1.14 12.22 2.47
C VAL A 65 -1.35 13.05 3.73
N ALA A 66 -1.69 14.33 3.58
CA ALA A 66 -1.96 15.23 4.69
C ALA A 66 -3.14 14.76 5.57
N LYS A 67 -4.21 14.23 4.95
CA LYS A 67 -5.39 13.75 5.67
C LYS A 67 -5.16 12.41 6.40
N ASN A 68 -4.28 11.56 5.87
CA ASN A 68 -4.10 10.19 6.36
C ASN A 68 -2.71 9.95 6.97
N GLY A 69 -2.06 11.01 7.48
CA GLY A 69 -0.72 10.94 8.04
C GLY A 69 -0.54 9.82 9.08
N GLU A 70 -1.46 9.68 10.05
CA GLU A 70 -1.38 8.62 11.07
C GLU A 70 -1.37 7.21 10.48
N LEU A 71 -2.16 6.98 9.42
CA LEU A 71 -2.22 5.67 8.73
C LEU A 71 -0.90 5.40 7.99
N LEU A 72 -0.36 6.41 7.32
CA LEU A 72 0.88 6.29 6.56
C LEU A 72 2.08 6.17 7.51
N ASP A 73 2.08 6.87 8.63
CA ASP A 73 3.09 6.78 9.69
C ASP A 73 3.17 5.37 10.28
N TYR A 74 2.02 4.70 10.46
CA TYR A 74 1.99 3.30 10.91
C TYR A 74 2.79 2.37 9.99
N PHE A 75 2.67 2.55 8.68
CA PHE A 75 3.43 1.77 7.70
C PHE A 75 4.88 2.27 7.56
N TYR A 76 5.10 3.57 7.70
CA TYR A 76 6.42 4.17 7.64
C TYR A 76 7.34 3.67 8.78
N GLN A 77 6.80 3.54 10.00
CA GLN A 77 7.51 2.95 11.16
C GLN A 77 7.94 1.49 10.95
N GLN A 78 7.44 0.83 9.90
CA GLN A 78 7.81 -0.54 9.55
C GLN A 78 8.93 -0.60 8.50
N THR A 79 9.35 0.55 7.97
CA THR A 79 10.54 0.67 7.12
C THR A 79 11.82 0.59 7.98
N ARG A 80 13.00 0.63 7.34
CA ARG A 80 14.30 0.65 8.04
C ARG A 80 14.85 2.06 8.26
N GLY A 81 14.14 3.07 7.77
CA GLY A 81 14.64 4.43 7.61
C GLY A 81 14.17 5.35 8.71
N ASP A 82 14.87 6.48 8.79
CA ASP A 82 14.66 7.53 9.78
C ASP A 82 14.48 8.89 9.07
N ILE A 83 13.91 8.89 7.85
CA ILE A 83 13.49 10.10 7.12
C ILE A 83 12.48 10.86 7.99
N PRO A 84 12.86 12.02 8.55
CA PRO A 84 11.94 12.83 9.32
C PRO A 84 11.04 13.58 8.35
N GLY A 85 9.72 13.36 8.41
CA GLY A 85 8.74 14.18 7.69
C GLY A 85 8.73 13.99 6.17
N TYR A 86 8.44 12.77 5.70
CA TYR A 86 8.16 12.52 4.28
C TYR A 86 7.01 13.42 3.78
N HIS A 87 7.09 13.84 2.51
CA HIS A 87 6.09 14.69 1.87
C HIS A 87 5.32 13.96 0.79
N ASP A 88 5.98 13.00 0.14
CA ASP A 88 5.42 12.22 -0.94
C ASP A 88 5.37 10.75 -0.56
N VAL A 89 4.28 10.09 -0.95
CA VAL A 89 4.14 8.65 -0.80
C VAL A 89 3.72 8.06 -2.12
N TRP A 90 4.56 7.15 -2.61
CA TRP A 90 4.29 6.35 -3.79
C TRP A 90 3.75 5.00 -3.37
N VAL A 91 2.76 4.52 -4.13
CA VAL A 91 2.22 3.18 -3.95
C VAL A 91 2.35 2.39 -5.24
N THR A 92 2.96 1.21 -5.11
CA THR A 92 3.06 0.22 -6.17
C THR A 92 2.20 -0.97 -5.82
N THR A 93 1.31 -1.36 -6.73
CA THR A 93 0.38 -2.47 -6.55
C THR A 93 0.48 -3.47 -7.69
N SER A 94 0.19 -4.75 -7.38
CA SER A 94 0.08 -5.82 -8.37
C SER A 94 -0.78 -6.93 -7.81
N HIS A 95 -1.50 -7.63 -8.68
CA HIS A 95 -1.99 -8.97 -8.33
C HIS A 95 -0.95 -10.00 -8.79
N ILE A 96 -0.62 -10.96 -7.92
CA ILE A 96 0.30 -12.06 -8.20
C ILE A 96 -0.50 -13.36 -8.15
N PRO A 97 -1.17 -13.78 -9.25
CA PRO A 97 -2.09 -14.91 -9.24
C PRO A 97 -1.42 -16.24 -8.84
N ARG A 98 -0.14 -16.41 -9.17
CA ARG A 98 0.62 -17.63 -8.83
C ARG A 98 0.81 -17.84 -7.33
N GLU A 99 0.78 -16.76 -6.57
CA GLU A 99 0.95 -16.78 -5.11
C GLU A 99 -0.36 -16.50 -4.37
N SER A 100 -1.43 -16.23 -5.12
CA SER A 100 -2.75 -15.82 -4.60
C SER A 100 -2.64 -14.66 -3.60
N VAL A 101 -1.98 -13.59 -4.04
CA VAL A 101 -1.77 -12.38 -3.23
C VAL A 101 -1.90 -11.10 -4.03
N TYR A 102 -2.36 -10.05 -3.35
CA TYR A 102 -2.12 -8.68 -3.76
C TYR A 102 -0.83 -8.18 -3.12
N LEU A 103 0.04 -7.60 -3.95
CA LEU A 103 1.24 -6.88 -3.56
C LEU A 103 0.90 -5.40 -3.38
N ILE A 104 1.37 -4.83 -2.27
CA ILE A 104 1.28 -3.41 -1.97
C ILE A 104 2.66 -2.99 -1.46
N GLU A 105 3.29 -2.07 -2.18
CA GLU A 105 4.53 -1.45 -1.75
C GLU A 105 4.31 0.04 -1.53
N LEU A 106 4.77 0.54 -0.40
CA LEU A 106 4.74 1.96 -0.06
C LEU A 106 6.17 2.46 -0.02
N SER A 107 6.47 3.50 -0.79
CA SER A 107 7.76 4.20 -0.80
C SER A 107 7.56 5.65 -0.38
N TYR A 108 8.39 6.11 0.55
CA TYR A 108 8.27 7.42 1.20
C TYR A 108 9.42 8.33 0.75
N GLU A 109 9.10 9.54 0.31
CA GLU A 109 10.05 10.54 -0.19
C GLU A 109 9.91 11.89 0.52
#